data_AF-V9ENF9-F1
#
_entry.id   AF-V9ENF9-F1
#
_cell.length_a   1.000
_cell.length_b   1.000
_cell.length_c   1.000
_cell.angle_alpha   90.00
_cell.angle_beta   90.00
_cell.angle_gamma   90.00
#
_symmetry.space_group_name_H-M   'P 1'
#
loop_
_entity.id
_entity.type
_entity.pdbx_description
1 polymer ?
#
loop_
_entity_poly.entity_id
_entity_poly.type
_entity_poly.pdbx_seq_one_letter_code
_entity_poly.pdbx_strand_id
1 'polypeptide(L)'
;DTSRGWKVTPLNGVIGGGTLLHISETSFDEDGSYSCKIGAQIVRAEYANATHVGCRTPAVTKPQQVAVKISDNEVDFSEFNLTFAYVEPLFVSIIYSVSGDIEGGQLVNVVGGNFTTGAETITCRFGDVVTNATVLSASNAQCAAPKLQPIRDIQSVKLTIKPFTAEIQRVTVASSPLQPTVQEISTSGDVRVPEIQKFTVSGDVVHETQSIQVSSQAYSGEIFAITSSISPLVNEVQTLELRASSFIGGSFRLVLEKRQTDILTSHATSQEVENSLEILDNIGRVTVTKVTQGLLGSCTWTIEFLDRVGDVPMLEVINVSLGDSGSYDLFIGVFETVKGQGAPLFGTFTLDVDGKTTSPLTYDATEGEMVKALKAVDTSSDVLSVTRTGPFLNNAHEWRVTFAGFPRHVRSIGTDLSGLAQGRGQMTVNLLSPGAKGEQQQISTTLSGGSFKCSLGARGAVDHHVCGLGRESASLVLWYNSNGDGSDSRHWKELMYHKVEESAKEALQCT
;
A
#
# COMPACT_ATOMS: atom_id res chain seq x y z
N ASP A 1 19.15 15.82 -54.94
CA ASP A 1 19.71 16.50 -53.77
C ASP A 1 18.65 16.58 -52.67
N THR A 2 18.41 15.45 -52.02
CA THR A 2 17.39 15.25 -50.96
C THR A 2 17.89 15.71 -49.58
N SER A 3 19.11 16.24 -49.50
CA SER A 3 19.76 16.69 -48.27
C SER A 3 19.12 17.94 -47.64
N ARG A 4 18.27 18.67 -48.38
CA ARG A 4 17.66 19.94 -47.92
C ARG A 4 16.47 19.78 -46.96
N GLY A 5 15.93 18.57 -46.79
CA GLY A 5 14.75 18.31 -45.94
C GLY A 5 15.08 17.93 -44.50
N TRP A 6 16.26 17.35 -44.26
CA TRP A 6 16.63 16.78 -42.97
C TRP A 6 17.20 17.82 -42.01
N LYS A 7 16.68 17.88 -40.78
CA LYS A 7 17.20 18.76 -39.73
C LYS A 7 17.37 18.00 -38.43
N VAL A 8 18.43 18.32 -37.69
CA VAL A 8 18.64 17.86 -36.30
C VAL A 8 18.55 19.04 -35.34
N THR A 9 17.77 18.88 -34.28
CA THR A 9 17.62 19.88 -33.21
C THR A 9 17.47 19.17 -31.86
N PRO A 10 18.15 19.59 -30.78
CA PRO A 10 19.15 20.65 -30.72
C PRO A 10 20.47 20.24 -31.40
N LEU A 11 21.32 21.21 -31.72
CA LEU A 11 22.65 20.97 -32.34
C LEU A 11 23.73 20.63 -31.31
N ASN A 12 23.41 20.73 -30.02
CA ASN A 12 24.31 20.39 -28.93
C ASN A 12 23.53 19.81 -27.75
N GLY A 13 24.26 19.14 -26.87
CA GLY A 13 23.74 18.58 -25.63
C GLY A 13 24.87 17.98 -24.82
N VAL A 14 24.58 17.52 -23.62
CA VAL A 14 25.60 17.29 -22.61
C VAL A 14 26.28 15.93 -22.73
N ILE A 15 27.55 15.84 -22.32
CA ILE A 15 28.36 14.59 -22.35
C ILE A 15 27.72 13.43 -21.57
N GLY A 16 26.84 13.70 -20.59
CA GLY A 16 26.08 12.68 -19.86
C GLY A 16 25.05 11.92 -20.71
N GLY A 17 24.81 12.35 -21.96
CA GLY A 17 23.79 11.77 -22.83
C GLY A 17 22.38 12.13 -22.39
N GLY A 18 21.41 11.41 -22.95
CA GLY A 18 19.98 11.57 -22.68
C GLY A 18 19.33 12.75 -23.41
N THR A 19 20.08 13.64 -24.07
CA THR A 19 19.52 14.69 -24.95
C THR A 19 18.75 14.02 -26.08
N LEU A 20 17.46 14.33 -26.23
CA LEU A 20 16.65 13.81 -27.32
C LEU A 20 16.90 14.65 -28.58
N LEU A 21 17.56 14.07 -29.58
CA LEU A 21 17.74 14.65 -30.90
C LEU A 21 16.45 14.49 -31.69
N HIS A 22 15.90 15.61 -32.09
CA HIS A 22 14.81 15.65 -33.03
C HIS A 22 15.35 15.60 -34.46
N ILE A 23 14.98 14.56 -35.21
CA ILE A 23 15.29 14.45 -36.63
C ILE A 23 13.99 14.65 -37.42
N SER A 24 13.90 15.75 -38.16
CA SER A 24 12.74 16.02 -39.02
C SER A 24 13.01 15.73 -40.48
N GLU A 25 11.99 15.16 -41.14
CA GLU A 25 11.93 14.93 -42.58
C GLU A 25 10.52 15.23 -43.13
N THR A 26 10.25 14.82 -44.37
CA THR A 26 8.98 14.95 -45.07
C THR A 26 7.98 13.83 -44.76
N SER A 27 8.44 12.61 -44.43
CA SER A 27 7.53 11.50 -44.07
C SER A 27 8.23 10.37 -43.29
N PHE A 28 7.75 10.02 -42.10
CA PHE A 28 8.05 8.79 -41.38
C PHE A 28 6.79 7.92 -41.31
N ASP A 29 6.95 6.62 -41.52
CA ASP A 29 5.94 5.61 -41.27
C ASP A 29 5.79 5.34 -39.76
N GLU A 30 4.54 5.29 -39.27
CA GLU A 30 4.20 5.00 -37.88
C GLU A 30 4.57 3.58 -37.47
N ASP A 31 4.47 2.63 -38.40
CA ASP A 31 4.85 1.23 -38.18
C ASP A 31 6.35 0.98 -38.48
N GLY A 32 7.08 2.03 -38.87
CA GLY A 32 8.50 1.97 -39.18
C GLY A 32 9.39 1.78 -37.95
N SER A 33 10.50 1.07 -38.12
CA SER A 33 11.53 0.94 -37.08
C SER A 33 12.75 1.77 -37.45
N TYR A 34 12.94 2.92 -36.80
CA TYR A 34 14.08 3.78 -37.06
C TYR A 34 15.12 3.70 -35.95
N SER A 35 16.38 3.92 -36.32
CA SER A 35 17.52 4.01 -35.42
C SER A 35 18.44 5.15 -35.84
N CYS A 36 19.00 5.85 -34.87
CA CYS A 36 19.98 6.90 -35.11
C CYS A 36 21.39 6.41 -34.76
N LYS A 37 22.32 6.65 -35.67
CA LYS A 37 23.75 6.52 -35.41
C LYS A 37 24.33 7.86 -35.04
N ILE A 38 24.73 7.99 -33.78
CA ILE A 38 25.28 9.20 -33.17
C ILE A 38 26.76 8.92 -32.90
N GLY A 39 27.62 9.41 -33.80
CA GLY A 39 29.03 9.03 -33.83
C GLY A 39 29.21 7.54 -34.11
N ALA A 40 29.73 6.80 -33.13
CA ALA A 40 29.96 5.35 -33.22
C ALA A 40 28.80 4.51 -32.66
N GLN A 41 27.85 5.12 -31.96
CA GLN A 41 26.81 4.41 -31.23
C GLN A 41 25.48 4.45 -31.99
N ILE A 42 24.71 3.35 -31.93
CA ILE A 42 23.38 3.23 -32.54
C ILE A 42 22.36 3.19 -31.41
N VAL A 43 21.36 4.05 -31.50
CA VAL A 43 20.25 4.15 -30.55
C VAL A 43 18.93 4.01 -31.29
N ARG A 44 17.96 3.33 -30.69
CA ARG A 44 16.61 3.22 -31.24
C ARG A 44 15.94 4.60 -31.25
N ALA A 45 15.23 4.90 -32.33
CA ALA A 45 14.42 6.10 -32.43
C ALA A 45 13.01 5.87 -31.85
N GLU A 46 12.47 6.91 -31.24
CA GLU A 46 11.09 7.04 -30.81
C GLU A 46 10.31 7.76 -31.92
N TYR A 47 9.31 7.09 -32.53
CA TYR A 47 8.42 7.72 -33.50
C TYR A 47 7.57 8.78 -32.79
N ALA A 48 7.61 10.03 -33.26
CA ALA A 48 6.81 11.11 -32.70
C ALA A 48 5.61 11.45 -33.58
N ASN A 49 5.82 11.62 -34.88
CA ASN A 49 4.77 11.76 -35.89
C ASN A 49 5.35 11.57 -37.30
N ALA A 50 4.48 11.68 -38.31
CA ALA A 50 4.83 11.50 -39.71
C ALA A 50 5.94 12.42 -40.23
N THR A 51 6.46 13.39 -39.49
CA THR A 51 7.56 14.25 -39.94
C THR A 51 8.73 14.29 -38.96
N HIS A 52 8.62 13.59 -37.82
CA HIS A 52 9.46 13.78 -36.65
C HIS A 52 9.77 12.42 -35.98
N VAL A 53 11.06 12.10 -35.82
CA VAL A 53 11.54 11.00 -34.95
C VAL A 53 12.55 11.52 -33.94
N GLY A 54 12.54 10.95 -32.73
CA GLY A 54 13.42 11.33 -31.63
C GLY A 54 14.46 10.28 -31.31
N CYS A 55 15.73 10.66 -31.11
CA CYS A 55 16.79 9.74 -30.71
C CYS A 55 17.55 10.26 -29.51
N ARG A 56 17.63 9.48 -28.44
CA ARG A 56 18.34 9.88 -27.22
C ARG A 56 19.83 9.68 -27.41
N THR A 57 20.59 10.76 -27.27
CA THR A 57 22.06 10.72 -27.30
C THR A 57 22.58 9.77 -26.22
N PRO A 58 23.53 8.89 -26.55
CA PRO A 58 24.22 8.13 -25.53
C PRO A 58 25.21 9.01 -24.77
N ALA A 59 25.63 8.54 -23.59
CA ALA A 59 26.67 9.18 -22.80
C ALA A 59 28.05 9.00 -23.46
N VAL A 60 28.91 10.01 -23.32
CA VAL A 60 30.29 10.04 -23.79
C VAL A 60 31.21 10.57 -22.68
N THR A 61 32.50 10.28 -22.77
CA THR A 61 33.46 10.62 -21.70
C THR A 61 34.15 11.97 -21.86
N LYS A 62 34.07 12.59 -23.04
CA LYS A 62 34.71 13.88 -23.34
C LYS A 62 33.85 14.70 -24.31
N PRO A 63 33.92 16.05 -24.25
CA PRO A 63 33.33 16.91 -25.28
C PRO A 63 33.85 16.55 -26.67
N GLN A 64 32.94 16.46 -27.63
CA GLN A 64 33.26 16.10 -29.02
C GLN A 64 32.12 16.47 -29.96
N GLN A 65 32.44 16.71 -31.23
CA GLN A 65 31.44 16.83 -32.28
C GLN A 65 31.32 15.51 -33.03
N VAL A 66 30.11 15.02 -33.23
CA VAL A 66 29.81 13.74 -33.87
C VAL A 66 28.84 13.92 -35.04
N ALA A 67 28.92 13.02 -36.02
CA ALA A 67 27.91 12.93 -37.07
C ALA A 67 26.65 12.22 -36.55
N VAL A 68 25.48 12.67 -37.02
CA VAL A 68 24.18 12.05 -36.74
C VAL A 68 23.64 11.49 -38.06
N LYS A 69 23.35 10.20 -38.07
CA LYS A 69 22.76 9.50 -39.21
C LYS A 69 21.52 8.75 -38.78
N ILE A 70 20.62 8.48 -39.72
CA ILE A 70 19.40 7.71 -39.49
C ILE A 70 19.40 6.46 -40.37
N SER A 71 18.74 5.42 -39.90
CA SER A 71 18.50 4.16 -40.60
C SER A 71 17.11 3.63 -40.24
N ASP A 72 16.47 2.94 -41.18
CA ASP A 72 15.21 2.20 -41.02
C ASP A 72 15.42 0.68 -40.90
N ASN A 73 16.67 0.22 -41.00
CA ASN A 73 17.02 -1.21 -40.98
C ASN A 73 18.28 -1.52 -40.16
N GLU A 74 18.87 -0.52 -39.49
CA GLU A 74 20.13 -0.57 -38.73
C GLU A 74 21.39 -0.96 -39.52
N VAL A 75 21.26 -1.12 -40.83
CA VAL A 75 22.36 -1.54 -41.73
C VAL A 75 22.76 -0.37 -42.63
N ASP A 76 21.77 0.19 -43.33
CA ASP A 76 21.94 1.28 -44.26
C ASP A 76 21.68 2.61 -43.54
N PHE A 77 22.74 3.39 -43.36
CA PHE A 77 22.66 4.70 -42.72
C PHE A 77 22.74 5.81 -43.76
N SER A 78 22.03 6.90 -43.48
CA SER A 78 22.05 8.08 -44.32
C SER A 78 23.45 8.65 -44.59
N GLU A 79 23.62 9.26 -45.76
CA GLU A 79 24.88 9.86 -46.21
C GLU A 79 25.01 11.36 -45.90
N PHE A 80 23.97 11.99 -45.35
CA PHE A 80 23.99 13.42 -45.04
C PHE A 80 24.83 13.76 -43.80
N ASN A 81 25.33 15.00 -43.76
CA ASN A 81 26.22 15.51 -42.72
C ASN A 81 25.47 16.32 -41.66
N LEU A 82 24.58 15.67 -40.89
CA LEU A 82 24.07 16.28 -39.67
C LEU A 82 25.13 16.14 -38.57
N THR A 83 25.31 17.19 -37.76
CA THR A 83 26.29 17.17 -36.68
C THR A 83 25.65 17.53 -35.35
N PHE A 84 26.19 16.94 -34.30
CA PHE A 84 25.79 17.19 -32.92
C PHE A 84 27.03 17.38 -32.05
N ALA A 85 27.03 18.39 -31.20
CA ALA A 85 28.12 18.67 -30.28
C ALA A 85 27.79 18.21 -28.85
N TYR A 86 28.59 17.28 -28.33
CA TYR A 86 28.63 16.97 -26.90
C TYR A 86 29.41 18.05 -26.16
N VAL A 87 28.76 18.72 -25.22
CA VAL A 87 29.32 19.78 -24.37
C VAL A 87 29.33 19.36 -22.90
N GLU A 88 30.19 19.97 -22.09
CA GLU A 88 30.09 19.79 -20.64
C GLU A 88 28.90 20.59 -20.07
N PRO A 89 28.17 20.05 -19.07
CA PRO A 89 27.11 20.79 -18.41
C PRO A 89 27.66 22.02 -17.67
N LEU A 90 26.84 23.06 -17.60
CA LEU A 90 27.03 24.16 -16.66
C LEU A 90 26.82 23.62 -15.25
N PHE A 91 27.67 24.01 -14.30
CA PHE A 91 27.45 23.73 -12.89
C PHE A 91 27.42 25.01 -12.09
N VAL A 92 26.56 25.06 -11.07
CA VAL A 92 26.47 26.17 -10.13
C VAL A 92 27.04 25.71 -8.81
N SER A 93 28.00 26.45 -8.28
CA SER A 93 28.60 26.20 -6.96
C SER A 93 27.93 27.05 -5.89
N ILE A 94 27.76 28.35 -6.15
CA ILE A 94 27.19 29.31 -5.19
C ILE A 94 26.37 30.35 -5.96
N ILE A 95 25.22 30.71 -5.40
CA ILE A 95 24.42 31.86 -5.83
C ILE A 95 24.39 32.87 -4.68
N TYR A 96 24.66 34.14 -4.95
CA TYR A 96 24.58 35.18 -3.92
C TYR A 96 24.00 36.51 -4.44
N SER A 97 23.47 37.25 -3.46
CA SER A 97 22.18 37.96 -3.50
C SER A 97 20.99 37.01 -3.58
N VAL A 98 20.70 36.28 -2.49
CA VAL A 98 19.57 35.32 -2.39
C VAL A 98 18.23 35.98 -2.04
N SER A 99 18.21 37.31 -1.90
CA SER A 99 17.02 38.11 -1.62
C SER A 99 17.08 39.40 -2.42
N GLY A 100 15.93 39.93 -2.82
CA GLY A 100 15.82 41.16 -3.58
C GLY A 100 14.43 41.79 -3.44
N ASP A 101 14.26 42.95 -4.05
CA ASP A 101 12.98 43.67 -4.07
C ASP A 101 11.93 42.91 -4.89
N ILE A 102 10.66 42.98 -4.47
CA ILE A 102 9.52 42.38 -5.19
C ILE A 102 9.36 42.97 -6.60
N GLU A 103 9.82 44.20 -6.82
CA GLU A 103 9.82 44.88 -8.12
C GLU A 103 10.89 44.32 -9.09
N GLY A 104 11.81 43.49 -8.61
CA GLY A 104 12.90 42.91 -9.40
C GLY A 104 14.08 43.87 -9.62
N GLY A 105 14.95 43.55 -10.58
CA GLY A 105 16.12 44.34 -10.98
C GLY A 105 17.40 44.08 -10.18
N GLN A 106 17.31 43.40 -9.03
CA GLN A 106 18.49 43.03 -8.23
C GLN A 106 19.42 42.10 -9.04
N LEU A 107 20.71 42.41 -9.06
CA LEU A 107 21.72 41.56 -9.70
C LEU A 107 22.10 40.40 -8.78
N VAL A 108 21.90 39.19 -9.30
CA VAL A 108 22.22 37.91 -8.68
C VAL A 108 23.50 37.38 -9.30
N ASN A 109 24.50 37.11 -8.47
CA ASN A 109 25.78 36.56 -8.91
C ASN A 109 25.74 35.04 -8.82
N VAL A 110 26.15 34.39 -9.90
CA VAL A 110 26.23 32.94 -10.03
C VAL A 110 27.70 32.55 -10.19
N VAL A 111 28.23 31.83 -9.22
CA VAL A 111 29.57 31.24 -9.25
C VAL A 111 29.42 29.78 -9.62
N GLY A 112 30.22 29.33 -10.58
CA GLY A 112 30.10 28.00 -11.14
C GLY A 112 31.22 27.72 -12.12
N GLY A 113 30.90 27.00 -13.18
CA GLY A 113 31.85 26.73 -14.25
C GLY A 113 31.17 26.39 -15.57
N ASN A 114 32.02 26.34 -16.60
CA ASN A 114 31.66 26.10 -18.00
C ASN A 114 30.83 27.22 -18.64
N PHE A 115 30.84 28.43 -18.08
CA PHE A 115 30.22 29.58 -18.72
C PHE A 115 31.04 30.01 -19.95
N THR A 116 30.53 29.73 -21.15
CA THR A 116 31.17 30.14 -22.39
C THR A 116 30.94 31.63 -22.64
N THR A 117 31.99 32.44 -22.53
CA THR A 117 31.97 33.87 -22.88
C THR A 117 31.49 34.08 -24.32
N GLY A 118 30.47 34.91 -24.51
CA GLY A 118 29.89 35.21 -25.83
C GLY A 118 28.81 34.22 -26.30
N ALA A 119 28.44 33.23 -25.49
CA ALA A 119 27.25 32.42 -25.78
C ALA A 119 25.99 33.22 -25.43
N GLU A 120 25.23 33.64 -26.44
CA GLU A 120 23.93 34.32 -26.31
C GLU A 120 22.82 33.45 -25.67
N THR A 121 23.18 32.27 -25.14
CA THR A 121 22.26 31.21 -24.73
C THR A 121 22.27 30.91 -23.23
N ILE A 122 23.10 31.58 -22.42
CA ILE A 122 23.10 31.36 -20.96
C ILE A 122 22.03 32.25 -20.34
N THR A 123 21.05 31.62 -19.69
CA THR A 123 19.95 32.28 -19.00
C THR A 123 19.91 31.87 -17.52
N CYS A 124 19.34 32.73 -16.69
CA CYS A 124 18.94 32.42 -15.33
C CYS A 124 17.44 32.28 -15.25
N ARG A 125 16.97 31.32 -14.46
CA ARG A 125 15.56 31.08 -14.24
C ARG A 125 15.17 31.39 -12.80
N PHE A 126 14.10 32.17 -12.65
CA PHE A 126 13.50 32.57 -11.38
C PHE A 126 12.02 32.15 -11.38
N GLY A 127 11.70 31.01 -10.76
CA GLY A 127 10.37 30.41 -10.89
C GLY A 127 10.05 30.09 -12.35
N ASP A 128 9.04 30.74 -12.93
CA ASP A 128 8.68 30.60 -14.35
C ASP A 128 9.27 31.68 -15.26
N VAL A 129 10.00 32.66 -14.70
CA VAL A 129 10.56 33.76 -15.49
C VAL A 129 12.03 33.49 -15.79
N VAL A 130 12.39 33.53 -17.08
CA VAL A 130 13.75 33.38 -17.57
C VAL A 130 14.33 34.76 -17.90
N THR A 131 15.54 35.05 -17.43
CA THR A 131 16.28 36.29 -17.75
C THR A 131 17.65 35.95 -18.33
N ASN A 132 18.19 36.81 -19.18
CA ASN A 132 19.51 36.57 -19.79
C ASN A 132 20.62 36.73 -18.75
N ALA A 133 21.62 35.86 -18.80
CA ALA A 133 22.82 35.97 -17.99
C ALA A 133 23.88 36.81 -18.69
N THR A 134 24.51 37.69 -17.92
CA THR A 134 25.76 38.37 -18.31
C THR A 134 26.92 37.49 -17.86
N VAL A 135 27.60 36.83 -18.79
CA VAL A 135 28.77 36.00 -18.49
C VAL A 135 29.99 36.89 -18.26
N LEU A 136 30.56 36.82 -17.06
CA LEU A 136 31.72 37.63 -16.66
C LEU A 136 33.04 36.89 -16.89
N SER A 137 33.05 35.58 -16.66
CA SER A 137 34.19 34.68 -16.87
C SER A 137 33.71 33.24 -17.04
N ALA A 138 34.62 32.30 -17.29
CA ALA A 138 34.30 30.87 -17.32
C ALA A 138 33.69 30.33 -16.01
N SER A 139 33.84 31.06 -14.89
CA SER A 139 33.39 30.67 -13.56
C SER A 139 32.39 31.63 -12.91
N ASN A 140 32.04 32.74 -13.57
CA ASN A 140 31.15 33.75 -13.02
C ASN A 140 30.15 34.25 -14.07
N ALA A 141 28.87 34.26 -13.70
CA ALA A 141 27.78 34.87 -14.46
C ALA A 141 26.91 35.74 -13.53
N GLN A 142 26.17 36.68 -14.10
CA GLN A 142 25.30 37.58 -13.37
C GLN A 142 23.94 37.71 -14.06
N CYS A 143 22.86 37.70 -13.28
CA CYS A 143 21.50 37.77 -13.81
C CYS A 143 20.67 38.80 -13.08
N ALA A 144 19.79 39.51 -13.78
CA ALA A 144 18.82 40.39 -13.16
C ALA A 144 17.61 39.57 -12.69
N ALA A 145 17.23 39.70 -11.43
CA ALA A 145 16.02 39.09 -10.89
C ALA A 145 14.77 39.76 -11.50
N PRO A 146 13.78 39.00 -11.98
CA PRO A 146 12.54 39.55 -12.51
C PRO A 146 11.58 39.98 -11.39
N LYS A 147 10.54 40.74 -11.76
CA LYS A 147 9.45 41.13 -10.85
C LYS A 147 8.62 39.90 -10.43
N LEU A 148 8.32 39.75 -9.14
CA LEU A 148 7.58 38.60 -8.59
C LEU A 148 6.07 38.70 -8.92
N GLN A 149 5.48 37.67 -9.54
CA GLN A 149 4.03 37.57 -9.80
C GLN A 149 3.34 36.63 -8.77
N PRO A 150 2.18 36.98 -8.20
CA PRO A 150 1.50 36.17 -7.18
C PRO A 150 0.82 34.91 -7.75
N ILE A 151 1.07 33.74 -7.16
CA ILE A 151 0.44 32.45 -7.51
C ILE A 151 -0.92 32.30 -6.77
N ARG A 152 -1.98 31.85 -7.45
CA ARG A 152 -3.29 31.50 -6.87
C ARG A 152 -3.47 29.98 -6.92
N ASP A 153 -3.89 29.36 -5.81
CA ASP A 153 -4.11 27.91 -5.73
C ASP A 153 -5.57 27.58 -5.38
N ILE A 154 -6.13 26.52 -5.96
CA ILE A 154 -7.52 26.04 -5.75
C ILE A 154 -7.49 24.54 -5.42
N GLN A 155 -7.96 24.14 -4.23
CA GLN A 155 -8.13 22.73 -3.85
C GLN A 155 -9.58 22.24 -4.06
N SER A 156 -9.74 20.99 -4.50
CA SER A 156 -11.03 20.29 -4.56
C SER A 156 -10.97 18.93 -3.86
N VAL A 157 -12.02 18.57 -3.12
CA VAL A 157 -12.14 17.33 -2.33
C VAL A 157 -13.19 16.41 -2.94
N LYS A 158 -12.90 15.12 -3.02
CA LYS A 158 -13.83 14.06 -3.44
C LYS A 158 -13.85 12.94 -2.41
N LEU A 159 -15.04 12.44 -2.08
CA LEU A 159 -15.24 11.29 -1.21
C LEU A 159 -15.86 10.13 -2.01
N THR A 160 -15.42 8.91 -1.71
CA THR A 160 -15.95 7.66 -2.26
C THR A 160 -16.15 6.66 -1.11
N ILE A 161 -17.19 5.83 -1.19
CA ILE A 161 -17.50 4.76 -0.23
C ILE A 161 -17.75 3.46 -1.00
N LYS A 162 -17.45 2.28 -0.41
CA LYS A 162 -18.12 0.95 -0.54
C LYS A 162 -17.25 -0.17 0.07
N PRO A 163 -17.70 -1.44 0.28
CA PRO A 163 -19.05 -2.08 0.26
C PRO A 163 -19.29 -3.07 1.46
N PHE A 164 -20.40 -3.85 1.48
CA PHE A 164 -20.50 -5.33 1.73
C PHE A 164 -21.96 -5.77 1.97
N THR A 165 -22.41 -6.84 1.31
CA THR A 165 -23.69 -7.55 1.54
C THR A 165 -23.42 -9.05 1.71
N ALA A 166 -24.09 -9.71 2.66
CA ALA A 166 -23.92 -11.13 2.96
C ALA A 166 -24.53 -12.06 1.89
N GLU A 167 -23.90 -13.23 1.67
CA GLU A 167 -24.34 -14.29 0.77
C GLU A 167 -24.67 -15.57 1.56
N ILE A 168 -25.76 -16.26 1.19
CA ILE A 168 -26.19 -17.54 1.78
C ILE A 168 -26.08 -18.63 0.71
N GLN A 169 -25.26 -19.66 0.95
CA GLN A 169 -25.23 -20.86 0.09
C GLN A 169 -26.25 -21.91 0.55
N ARG A 170 -27.07 -22.38 -0.39
CA ARG A 170 -28.05 -23.44 -0.18
C ARG A 170 -27.63 -24.68 -0.97
N VAL A 171 -27.32 -25.77 -0.27
CA VAL A 171 -27.06 -27.08 -0.87
C VAL A 171 -28.28 -27.97 -0.67
N THR A 172 -28.84 -28.47 -1.78
CA THR A 172 -29.98 -29.39 -1.78
C THR A 172 -29.54 -30.70 -2.42
N VAL A 173 -29.72 -31.84 -1.74
CA VAL A 173 -29.41 -33.17 -2.28
C VAL A 173 -30.66 -34.04 -2.15
N ALA A 174 -30.95 -34.84 -3.18
CA ALA A 174 -32.09 -35.76 -3.21
C ALA A 174 -31.60 -37.18 -3.54
N SER A 175 -32.10 -38.19 -2.82
CA SER A 175 -31.83 -39.61 -3.07
C SER A 175 -33.11 -40.34 -3.47
N SER A 176 -32.98 -41.31 -4.38
CA SER A 176 -34.07 -42.20 -4.80
C SER A 176 -34.32 -43.30 -3.74
N PRO A 177 -35.58 -43.66 -3.42
CA PRO A 177 -35.94 -44.53 -2.29
C PRO A 177 -35.61 -46.03 -2.45
N LEU A 178 -34.86 -46.45 -3.47
CA LEU A 178 -34.64 -47.87 -3.79
C LEU A 178 -33.19 -48.35 -3.76
N GLN A 179 -32.22 -47.54 -3.31
CA GLN A 179 -30.84 -48.00 -3.03
C GLN A 179 -30.24 -47.28 -1.81
N PRO A 180 -29.62 -47.99 -0.85
CA PRO A 180 -28.89 -47.35 0.25
C PRO A 180 -27.67 -46.62 -0.31
N THR A 181 -27.58 -45.31 -0.09
CA THR A 181 -26.43 -44.49 -0.48
C THR A 181 -25.89 -43.75 0.74
N VAL A 182 -24.57 -43.83 0.95
CA VAL A 182 -23.85 -42.96 1.89
C VAL A 182 -23.49 -41.70 1.10
N GLN A 183 -24.04 -40.55 1.47
CA GLN A 183 -23.72 -39.26 0.85
C GLN A 183 -22.81 -38.47 1.77
N GLU A 184 -21.59 -38.19 1.32
CA GLU A 184 -20.65 -37.32 2.01
C GLU A 184 -20.85 -35.89 1.51
N ILE A 185 -21.30 -35.00 2.40
CA ILE A 185 -21.50 -33.58 2.10
C ILE A 185 -20.39 -32.81 2.81
N SER A 186 -19.43 -32.31 2.04
CA SER A 186 -18.39 -31.40 2.53
C SER A 186 -18.74 -29.95 2.19
N THR A 187 -18.83 -29.10 3.20
CA THR A 187 -18.96 -27.64 3.06
C THR A 187 -17.69 -26.99 3.61
N SER A 188 -17.21 -25.93 2.96
CA SER A 188 -16.05 -25.15 3.41
C SER A 188 -16.38 -23.66 3.35
N GLY A 189 -16.19 -22.94 4.44
CA GLY A 189 -16.42 -21.50 4.56
C GLY A 189 -15.14 -20.72 4.87
N ASP A 190 -15.15 -19.41 4.65
CA ASP A 190 -14.03 -18.53 5.02
C ASP A 190 -14.02 -18.32 6.55
N VAL A 191 -12.85 -18.49 7.18
CA VAL A 191 -12.64 -18.46 8.65
C VAL A 191 -12.98 -17.08 9.28
N ARG A 192 -13.32 -16.09 8.45
CA ARG A 192 -13.47 -14.67 8.83
C ARG A 192 -14.92 -14.20 8.96
N VAL A 193 -15.92 -15.06 8.72
CA VAL A 193 -17.35 -14.69 8.80
C VAL A 193 -18.14 -15.73 9.61
N PRO A 194 -19.08 -15.33 10.51
CA PRO A 194 -19.98 -16.29 11.15
C PRO A 194 -20.90 -16.94 10.11
N GLU A 195 -20.76 -18.25 9.88
CA GLU A 195 -21.66 -19.02 9.00
C GLU A 195 -22.66 -19.85 9.81
N ILE A 196 -23.95 -19.77 9.44
CA ILE A 196 -24.97 -20.73 9.88
C ILE A 196 -25.11 -21.76 8.77
N GLN A 197 -24.57 -22.97 8.96
CA GLN A 197 -24.80 -24.07 8.04
C GLN A 197 -26.06 -24.83 8.44
N LYS A 198 -27.09 -24.74 7.60
CA LYS A 198 -28.36 -25.41 7.83
C LYS A 198 -28.44 -26.65 6.95
N PHE A 199 -28.40 -27.83 7.57
CA PHE A 199 -28.66 -29.10 6.90
C PHE A 199 -30.16 -29.39 6.91
N THR A 200 -30.71 -29.81 5.76
CA THR A 200 -32.10 -30.26 5.65
C THR A 200 -32.12 -31.52 4.80
N VAL A 201 -32.48 -32.65 5.40
CA VAL A 201 -32.62 -33.94 4.73
C VAL A 201 -34.11 -34.22 4.55
N SER A 202 -34.53 -34.56 3.34
CA SER A 202 -35.91 -34.92 3.01
C SER A 202 -35.94 -36.18 2.15
N GLY A 203 -36.70 -37.19 2.57
CA GLY A 203 -36.92 -38.44 1.85
C GLY A 203 -38.22 -39.13 2.28
N ASP A 204 -38.63 -40.16 1.53
CA ASP A 204 -39.83 -40.95 1.83
C ASP A 204 -39.63 -41.86 3.08
N VAL A 205 -40.72 -42.16 3.78
CA VAL A 205 -40.70 -42.97 5.02
C VAL A 205 -40.39 -44.43 4.70
N VAL A 206 -39.16 -44.85 4.95
CA VAL A 206 -38.75 -46.26 5.04
C VAL A 206 -38.10 -46.50 6.41
N HIS A 207 -38.19 -47.73 6.92
CA HIS A 207 -37.62 -48.09 8.22
C HIS A 207 -36.08 -48.15 8.12
N GLU A 208 -35.42 -47.00 8.12
CA GLU A 208 -33.96 -46.91 8.21
C GLU A 208 -33.51 -46.10 9.43
N THR A 209 -32.32 -46.44 9.93
CA THR A 209 -31.61 -45.66 10.96
C THR A 209 -30.71 -44.64 10.27
N GLN A 210 -30.97 -43.34 10.44
CA GLN A 210 -30.10 -42.28 9.93
C GLN A 210 -29.09 -41.86 11.01
N SER A 211 -27.82 -42.15 10.77
CA SER A 211 -26.69 -41.68 11.60
C SER A 211 -26.13 -40.40 11.00
N ILE A 212 -26.27 -39.28 11.72
CA ILE A 212 -25.66 -38.00 11.34
C ILE A 212 -24.47 -37.74 12.27
N GLN A 213 -23.26 -37.80 11.72
CA GLN A 213 -22.04 -37.50 12.46
C GLN A 213 -21.46 -36.18 11.96
N VAL A 214 -21.48 -35.15 12.81
CA VAL A 214 -20.80 -33.87 12.57
C VAL A 214 -19.54 -33.84 13.42
N SER A 215 -18.37 -33.67 12.79
CA SER A 215 -17.10 -33.49 13.50
C SER A 215 -16.49 -32.14 13.14
N SER A 216 -16.41 -31.25 14.13
CA SER A 216 -15.69 -29.97 14.04
C SER A 216 -14.38 -30.10 14.81
N GLN A 217 -13.24 -29.95 14.12
CA GLN A 217 -11.93 -29.78 14.72
C GLN A 217 -11.49 -28.33 14.50
N ALA A 218 -11.89 -27.42 15.38
CA ALA A 218 -11.30 -26.08 15.40
C ALA A 218 -11.03 -25.70 16.85
N TYR A 219 -9.78 -25.84 17.31
CA TYR A 219 -9.27 -25.11 18.47
C TYR A 219 -8.34 -24.03 17.94
N SER A 220 -8.88 -22.99 17.31
CA SER A 220 -8.10 -21.76 17.10
C SER A 220 -8.29 -20.89 18.34
N GLY A 221 -7.21 -20.45 18.96
CA GLY A 221 -7.26 -19.49 20.07
C GLY A 221 -7.82 -18.12 19.65
N GLU A 222 -8.17 -17.26 20.61
CA GLU A 222 -8.50 -15.86 20.32
C GLU A 222 -7.24 -15.12 19.88
N ILE A 223 -7.32 -14.34 18.81
CA ILE A 223 -6.20 -13.55 18.28
C ILE A 223 -6.60 -12.08 18.21
N PHE A 224 -5.85 -11.23 18.90
CA PHE A 224 -5.99 -9.78 18.85
C PHE A 224 -4.76 -9.16 18.17
N ALA A 225 -4.98 -8.17 17.33
CA ALA A 225 -3.94 -7.24 16.89
C ALA A 225 -4.11 -5.91 17.62
N ILE A 226 -3.07 -5.50 18.32
CA ILE A 226 -2.99 -4.25 19.08
C ILE A 226 -1.96 -3.39 18.37
N THR A 227 -2.39 -2.28 17.77
CA THR A 227 -1.53 -1.43 16.96
C THR A 227 -1.48 -0.04 17.58
N SER A 228 -0.28 0.42 17.97
CA SER A 228 -0.07 1.80 18.43
C SER A 228 0.02 2.76 17.25
N SER A 229 -0.46 3.99 17.40
CA SER A 229 -0.29 5.07 16.43
C SER A 229 -0.27 6.43 17.14
N ILE A 230 -0.03 7.51 16.41
CA ILE A 230 -0.20 8.88 16.89
C ILE A 230 -1.17 9.61 15.96
N SER A 231 -2.01 10.50 16.49
CA SER A 231 -2.94 11.31 15.68
C SER A 231 -2.63 12.80 15.80
N PRO A 232 -2.70 13.57 14.69
CA PRO A 232 -2.91 13.11 13.31
C PRO A 232 -1.68 12.42 12.73
N LEU A 233 -1.92 11.40 11.90
CA LEU A 233 -0.91 10.73 11.10
C LEU A 233 -1.11 11.14 9.64
N VAL A 234 -0.17 11.90 9.09
CA VAL A 234 -0.19 12.27 7.69
C VAL A 234 1.20 12.02 7.13
N ASN A 235 1.32 11.13 6.15
CA ASN A 235 2.58 10.94 5.45
C ASN A 235 2.92 12.22 4.67
N GLU A 236 4.20 12.58 4.67
CA GLU A 236 4.69 13.62 3.78
C GLU A 236 4.53 13.17 2.33
N VAL A 237 4.05 14.08 1.47
CA VAL A 237 4.05 13.90 0.03
C VAL A 237 4.76 15.08 -0.63
N GLN A 238 5.82 14.77 -1.38
CA GLN A 238 6.53 15.74 -2.22
C GLN A 238 6.34 15.39 -3.69
N THR A 239 6.22 16.41 -4.53
CA THR A 239 6.04 16.27 -5.97
C THR A 239 7.25 16.86 -6.69
N LEU A 240 7.96 16.02 -7.45
CA LEU A 240 9.00 16.42 -8.38
C LEU A 240 8.35 16.69 -9.74
N GLU A 241 8.50 17.91 -10.25
CA GLU A 241 7.99 18.31 -11.54
C GLU A 241 9.14 18.64 -12.50
N LEU A 242 9.12 18.02 -13.67
CA LEU A 242 10.00 18.27 -14.80
C LEU A 242 9.15 18.71 -15.99
N ARG A 243 9.31 19.94 -16.47
CA ARG A 243 8.53 20.45 -17.61
C ARG A 243 9.35 21.34 -18.54
N ALA A 244 8.97 21.34 -19.81
CA ALA A 244 9.45 22.25 -20.83
C ALA A 244 8.43 22.31 -21.99
N SER A 245 8.48 23.36 -22.80
CA SER A 245 7.70 23.47 -24.04
C SER A 245 8.36 22.77 -25.23
N SER A 246 9.45 22.05 -25.00
CA SER A 246 10.14 21.20 -25.97
C SER A 246 10.61 19.91 -25.31
N PHE A 247 11.13 18.96 -26.09
CA PHE A 247 11.48 17.64 -25.57
C PHE A 247 12.58 17.70 -24.50
N ILE A 248 12.36 16.99 -23.39
CA ILE A 248 13.28 16.97 -22.24
C ILE A 248 14.18 15.73 -22.28
N GLY A 249 15.46 15.94 -22.03
CA GLY A 249 16.50 14.92 -21.97
C GLY A 249 17.43 15.10 -20.79
N GLY A 250 18.34 14.15 -20.62
CA GLY A 250 19.43 14.23 -19.65
C GLY A 250 19.14 13.50 -18.34
N SER A 251 19.78 13.96 -17.26
CA SER A 251 19.78 13.27 -15.98
C SER A 251 19.95 14.21 -14.78
N PHE A 252 19.49 13.76 -13.62
CA PHE A 252 19.52 14.47 -12.35
C PHE A 252 19.80 13.51 -11.19
N ARG A 253 20.02 14.08 -10.00
CA ARG A 253 20.00 13.34 -8.72
C ARG A 253 19.03 14.02 -7.78
N LEU A 254 18.43 13.24 -6.90
CA LEU A 254 17.69 13.74 -5.74
C LEU A 254 18.59 13.69 -4.52
N VAL A 255 18.48 14.68 -3.64
CA VAL A 255 19.27 14.79 -2.42
C VAL A 255 18.35 15.04 -1.24
N LEU A 256 18.50 14.23 -0.19
CA LEU A 256 17.87 14.45 1.11
C LEU A 256 18.94 14.43 2.19
N GLU A 257 19.04 15.49 3.01
CA GLU A 257 19.97 15.58 4.15
C GLU A 257 21.42 15.18 3.79
N LYS A 258 21.90 15.62 2.60
CA LYS A 258 23.24 15.35 2.03
C LYS A 258 23.48 13.92 1.51
N ARG A 259 22.48 13.04 1.56
CA ARG A 259 22.51 11.77 0.84
C ARG A 259 21.93 11.99 -0.56
N GLN A 260 22.60 11.45 -1.58
CA GLN A 260 22.21 11.62 -2.97
C GLN A 260 21.87 10.26 -3.59
N THR A 261 20.82 10.22 -4.38
CA THR A 261 20.47 9.06 -5.20
C THR A 261 21.56 8.76 -6.22
N ASP A 262 21.51 7.58 -6.83
CA ASP A 262 22.14 7.35 -8.13
C ASP A 262 21.57 8.27 -9.21
N ILE A 263 22.20 8.27 -10.39
CA ILE A 263 21.77 9.13 -11.51
C ILE A 263 20.42 8.65 -12.01
N LEU A 264 19.43 9.55 -12.01
CA LEU A 264 18.10 9.35 -12.57
C LEU A 264 18.02 10.05 -13.92
N THR A 265 17.46 9.39 -14.93
CA THR A 265 17.25 10.00 -16.25
C THR A 265 16.01 10.89 -16.24
N SER A 266 15.91 11.82 -17.20
CA SER A 266 14.72 12.67 -17.40
C SER A 266 13.42 11.88 -17.60
N HIS A 267 13.51 10.60 -17.94
CA HIS A 267 12.39 9.70 -18.16
C HIS A 267 12.35 8.54 -17.16
N ALA A 268 13.09 8.62 -16.05
CA ALA A 268 13.11 7.59 -15.01
C ALA A 268 11.69 7.14 -14.66
N THR A 269 11.48 5.83 -14.59
CA THR A 269 10.23 5.20 -14.17
C THR A 269 9.97 5.47 -12.68
N SER A 270 8.72 5.28 -12.24
CA SER A 270 8.42 5.37 -10.80
C SER A 270 9.27 4.39 -9.99
N GLN A 271 9.47 3.17 -10.48
CA GLN A 271 10.27 2.15 -9.81
C GLN A 271 11.75 2.53 -9.71
N GLU A 272 12.33 3.13 -10.75
CA GLU A 272 13.73 3.58 -10.70
C GLU A 272 13.93 4.70 -9.67
N VAL A 273 12.97 5.64 -9.58
CA VAL A 273 13.00 6.72 -8.58
C VAL A 273 12.80 6.15 -7.17
N GLU A 274 11.82 5.26 -6.98
CA GLU A 274 11.56 4.56 -5.72
C GLU A 274 12.81 3.82 -5.23
N ASN A 275 13.34 2.91 -6.06
CA ASN A 275 14.54 2.13 -5.72
C ASN A 275 15.74 3.03 -5.39
N SER A 276 15.93 4.13 -6.14
CA SER A 276 17.06 5.02 -5.92
C SER A 276 16.97 5.82 -4.62
N LEU A 277 15.75 6.14 -4.16
CA LEU A 277 15.50 6.81 -2.88
C LEU A 277 15.62 5.83 -1.71
N GLU A 278 15.08 4.61 -1.84
CA GLU A 278 15.10 3.60 -0.75
C GLU A 278 16.49 3.04 -0.46
N ILE A 279 17.44 3.16 -1.40
CA ILE A 279 18.87 2.84 -1.16
C ILE A 279 19.49 3.81 -0.14
N LEU A 280 18.94 5.01 0.03
CA LEU A 280 19.47 6.00 0.96
C LEU A 280 19.09 5.63 2.40
N ASP A 281 20.11 5.51 3.25
CA ASP A 281 19.98 5.09 4.66
C ASP A 281 19.10 6.01 5.52
N ASN A 282 18.81 7.22 5.02
CA ASN A 282 18.05 8.24 5.73
C ASN A 282 16.61 8.43 5.23
N ILE A 283 16.16 7.71 4.19
CA ILE A 283 14.79 7.84 3.65
C ILE A 283 13.86 6.76 4.19
N GLY A 284 14.29 5.49 4.16
CA GLY A 284 13.38 4.35 4.37
C GLY A 284 12.48 4.14 3.16
N ARG A 285 11.33 3.49 3.34
CA ARG A 285 10.42 3.19 2.22
C ARG A 285 9.66 4.41 1.73
N VAL A 286 9.41 4.43 0.43
CA VAL A 286 8.61 5.44 -0.25
C VAL A 286 7.68 4.80 -1.27
N THR A 287 6.57 5.44 -1.59
CA THR A 287 5.77 5.10 -2.77
C THR A 287 5.94 6.21 -3.80
N VAL A 288 6.23 5.82 -5.05
CA VAL A 288 6.40 6.78 -6.14
C VAL A 288 5.38 6.49 -7.24
N THR A 289 4.68 7.54 -7.69
CA THR A 289 3.86 7.48 -8.91
C THR A 289 4.40 8.46 -9.93
N LYS A 290 4.25 8.15 -11.23
CA LYS A 290 4.70 9.00 -12.33
C LYS A 290 3.56 9.29 -13.29
N VAL A 291 3.41 10.55 -13.67
CA VAL A 291 2.58 10.98 -14.79
C VAL A 291 3.47 11.63 -15.84
N THR A 292 3.40 11.15 -17.09
CA THR A 292 4.08 11.78 -18.23
C THR A 292 3.07 12.60 -19.00
N GLN A 293 3.33 13.90 -19.18
CA GLN A 293 2.46 14.85 -19.83
C GLN A 293 2.92 15.14 -21.26
N GLY A 294 2.05 14.86 -22.22
CA GLY A 294 2.34 15.06 -23.64
C GLY A 294 3.47 14.17 -24.16
N LEU A 295 3.94 14.49 -25.36
CA LEU A 295 5.03 13.73 -26.01
C LEU A 295 6.41 14.32 -25.70
N LEU A 296 6.48 15.51 -25.10
CA LEU A 296 7.71 16.27 -24.89
C LEU A 296 8.53 15.83 -23.65
N GLY A 297 8.11 14.75 -22.96
CA GLY A 297 8.86 14.22 -21.83
C GLY A 297 8.72 15.01 -20.52
N SER A 298 7.76 15.94 -20.44
CA SER A 298 7.37 16.53 -19.17
C SER A 298 6.82 15.45 -18.25
N CYS A 299 7.35 15.35 -17.03
CA CYS A 299 7.04 14.31 -16.07
C CYS A 299 6.78 14.90 -14.69
N THR A 300 5.83 14.30 -13.98
CA THR A 300 5.57 14.58 -12.58
C THR A 300 5.72 13.28 -11.80
N TRP A 301 6.61 13.26 -10.81
CA TRP A 301 6.71 12.17 -9.84
C TRP A 301 6.14 12.62 -8.52
N THR A 302 5.19 11.87 -7.97
CA THR A 302 4.66 12.09 -6.63
C THR A 302 5.26 11.04 -5.71
N ILE A 303 5.96 11.51 -4.67
CA ILE A 303 6.74 10.71 -3.73
C ILE A 303 6.09 10.85 -2.36
N GLU A 304 5.57 9.75 -1.83
CA GLU A 304 5.02 9.67 -0.47
C GLU A 304 6.02 8.93 0.43
N PHE A 305 6.39 9.55 1.56
CA PHE A 305 7.34 8.97 2.51
C PHE A 305 6.61 8.11 3.53
N LEU A 306 6.88 6.80 3.53
CA LEU A 306 6.14 5.82 4.34
C LEU A 306 6.79 5.50 5.68
N ASP A 307 8.09 5.76 5.82
CA ASP A 307 8.83 5.50 7.06
C ASP A 307 9.37 6.80 7.72
N ARG A 308 9.28 7.96 7.04
CA ARG A 308 9.71 9.26 7.61
C ARG A 308 8.63 9.91 8.46
N VAL A 309 8.98 10.26 9.69
CA VAL A 309 8.07 10.84 10.66
C VAL A 309 7.99 12.36 10.54
N GLY A 310 6.77 12.87 10.45
CA GLY A 310 6.51 14.31 10.47
C GLY A 310 6.95 15.00 9.19
N ASP A 311 7.24 16.29 9.32
CA ASP A 311 7.68 17.16 8.22
C ASP A 311 9.05 16.71 7.69
N VAL A 312 9.11 16.31 6.42
CA VAL A 312 10.37 15.88 5.80
C VAL A 312 10.99 17.08 5.10
N PRO A 313 12.31 17.32 5.23
CA PRO A 313 12.97 18.34 4.43
C PRO A 313 12.70 18.15 2.93
N MET A 314 12.56 19.25 2.19
CA MET A 314 12.36 19.20 0.75
C MET A 314 13.52 18.45 0.07
N LEU A 315 13.22 17.54 -0.84
CA LEU A 315 14.23 16.97 -1.73
C LEU A 315 14.87 18.08 -2.57
N GLU A 316 16.19 18.11 -2.58
CA GLU A 316 16.95 18.97 -3.47
C GLU A 316 17.23 18.24 -4.79
N VAL A 317 17.24 18.99 -5.89
CA VAL A 317 17.57 18.46 -7.21
C VAL A 317 18.96 18.95 -7.59
N ILE A 318 19.85 18.00 -7.88
CA ILE A 318 21.10 18.31 -8.57
C ILE A 318 20.90 18.01 -10.04
N ASN A 319 20.87 19.07 -10.86
CA ASN A 319 20.95 18.91 -12.30
C ASN A 319 22.33 18.36 -12.65
N VAL A 320 22.38 17.16 -13.21
CA VAL A 320 23.61 16.55 -13.73
C VAL A 320 23.77 16.92 -15.20
N SER A 321 22.70 16.73 -15.97
CA SER A 321 22.76 16.80 -17.43
C SER A 321 21.39 17.14 -18.07
N LEU A 322 20.39 17.57 -17.30
CA LEU A 322 19.08 17.91 -17.82
C LEU A 322 19.15 19.09 -18.78
N GLY A 323 18.48 18.94 -19.92
CA GLY A 323 18.32 19.96 -20.95
C GLY A 323 17.06 19.71 -21.77
N ASP A 324 16.53 20.76 -22.39
CA ASP A 324 15.44 20.67 -23.36
C ASP A 324 15.94 20.92 -24.79
N SER A 325 15.14 20.53 -25.79
CA SER A 325 15.51 20.57 -27.21
C SER A 325 15.52 21.95 -27.87
N GLY A 326 15.30 23.04 -27.12
CA GLY A 326 15.51 24.41 -27.61
C GLY A 326 14.40 25.41 -27.30
N SER A 327 13.47 25.10 -26.39
CA SER A 327 12.56 26.10 -25.82
C SER A 327 13.22 26.92 -24.71
N TYR A 328 14.31 26.44 -24.11
CA TYR A 328 15.08 27.10 -23.04
C TYR A 328 14.22 27.44 -21.81
N ASP A 329 13.11 26.72 -21.64
CA ASP A 329 12.14 26.86 -20.56
C ASP A 329 12.08 25.58 -19.71
N LEU A 330 13.17 24.80 -19.67
CA LEU A 330 13.31 23.64 -18.81
C LEU A 330 13.17 24.00 -17.34
N PHE A 331 12.21 23.38 -16.67
CA PHE A 331 11.99 23.46 -15.23
C PHE A 331 12.22 22.09 -14.62
N ILE A 332 12.95 22.05 -13.51
CA ILE A 332 12.88 20.95 -12.57
C ILE A 332 12.77 21.52 -11.16
N GLY A 333 11.82 21.02 -10.38
CA GLY A 333 11.61 21.48 -9.01
C GLY A 333 10.81 20.49 -8.18
N VAL A 334 11.03 20.52 -6.86
CA VAL A 334 10.27 19.72 -5.89
C VAL A 334 9.39 20.65 -5.07
N PHE A 335 8.15 20.22 -4.84
CA PHE A 335 7.15 20.94 -4.07
C PHE A 335 6.54 20.04 -3.00
N GLU A 336 6.28 20.61 -1.83
CA GLU A 336 5.53 19.95 -0.77
C GLU A 336 4.05 19.97 -1.17
N THR A 337 3.49 18.78 -1.37
CA THR A 337 2.08 18.61 -1.74
C THR A 337 1.25 18.32 -0.50
N VAL A 338 1.78 17.50 0.41
CA VAL A 338 1.17 17.21 1.71
C VAL A 338 2.26 17.30 2.76
N LYS A 339 2.08 18.22 3.70
CA LYS A 339 2.95 18.35 4.87
C LYS A 339 2.77 17.17 5.82
N GLY A 340 3.86 16.47 6.11
CA GLY A 340 3.90 15.35 7.02
C GLY A 340 3.55 15.75 8.45
N GLN A 341 2.70 14.97 9.09
CA GLN A 341 2.29 15.17 10.48
C GLN A 341 2.47 13.87 11.26
N GLY A 342 3.15 13.99 12.40
CA GLY A 342 3.51 12.87 13.25
C GLY A 342 4.67 13.25 14.15
N ALA A 343 4.85 12.48 15.21
CA ALA A 343 6.03 12.53 16.06
C ALA A 343 6.31 11.12 16.55
N PRO A 344 7.59 10.73 16.77
CA PRO A 344 7.91 9.43 17.30
C PRO A 344 7.14 9.15 18.59
N LEU A 345 6.57 7.97 18.71
CA LEU A 345 5.94 7.50 19.93
C LEU A 345 6.99 7.37 21.03
N PHE A 346 6.55 7.69 22.24
CA PHE A 346 7.34 7.59 23.46
C PHE A 346 6.40 7.41 24.65
N GLY A 347 6.95 7.03 25.79
CA GLY A 347 6.18 6.85 27.03
C GLY A 347 5.59 5.44 27.15
N THR A 348 4.45 5.32 27.83
CA THR A 348 3.89 4.02 28.24
C THR A 348 2.37 3.96 28.04
N PHE A 349 1.85 2.76 27.84
CA PHE A 349 0.41 2.46 27.85
C PHE A 349 0.12 1.30 28.82
N THR A 350 -1.15 1.08 29.16
CA THR A 350 -1.59 -0.16 29.81
C THR A 350 -2.73 -0.80 29.02
N LEU A 351 -2.85 -2.12 29.14
CA LEU A 351 -3.97 -2.87 28.59
C LEU A 351 -4.93 -3.24 29.71
N ASP A 352 -6.22 -3.06 29.48
CA ASP A 352 -7.28 -3.55 30.36
C ASP A 352 -7.89 -4.81 29.74
N VAL A 353 -7.70 -5.97 30.38
CA VAL A 353 -8.21 -7.25 29.90
C VAL A 353 -9.35 -7.70 30.80
N ASP A 354 -10.58 -7.65 30.27
CA ASP A 354 -11.81 -7.95 31.01
C ASP A 354 -11.93 -7.19 32.35
N GLY A 355 -11.58 -5.89 32.37
CA GLY A 355 -11.68 -5.03 33.55
C GLY A 355 -10.48 -5.11 34.50
N LYS A 356 -9.38 -5.75 34.08
CA LYS A 356 -8.14 -5.86 34.86
C LYS A 356 -6.97 -5.31 34.07
N THR A 357 -6.24 -4.39 34.68
CA THR A 357 -5.19 -3.62 34.01
C THR A 357 -3.80 -4.27 34.19
N THR A 358 -3.01 -4.28 33.12
CA THR A 358 -1.60 -4.69 33.16
C THR A 358 -0.75 -3.65 33.90
N SER A 359 0.49 -4.03 34.27
CA SER A 359 1.52 -3.02 34.56
C SER A 359 1.79 -2.15 33.31
N PRO A 360 2.30 -0.91 33.47
CA PRO A 360 2.70 -0.07 32.34
C PRO A 360 3.68 -0.77 31.39
N LEU A 361 3.38 -0.71 30.10
CA LEU A 361 4.19 -1.19 28.99
C LEU A 361 4.77 0.02 28.25
N THR A 362 6.04 -0.02 27.87
CA THR A 362 6.62 1.04 27.04
C THR A 362 6.04 1.00 25.62
N TYR A 363 6.07 2.14 24.93
CA TYR A 363 5.60 2.26 23.54
C TYR A 363 6.26 1.25 22.58
N ASP A 364 7.44 0.75 22.92
CA ASP A 364 8.25 -0.23 22.19
C ASP A 364 8.41 -1.56 22.94
N ALA A 365 7.47 -1.90 23.83
CA ALA A 365 7.53 -3.13 24.63
C ALA A 365 7.82 -4.36 23.76
N THR A 366 8.77 -5.18 24.21
CA THR A 366 9.13 -6.44 23.54
C THR A 366 8.04 -7.49 23.70
N GLU A 367 8.07 -8.53 22.86
CA GLU A 367 7.15 -9.68 22.97
C GLU A 367 7.20 -10.30 24.37
N GLY A 368 8.39 -10.44 24.95
CA GLY A 368 8.58 -10.99 26.30
C GLY A 368 8.00 -10.11 27.40
N GLU A 369 8.16 -8.79 27.31
CA GLU A 369 7.56 -7.84 28.26
C GLU A 369 6.04 -7.83 28.16
N MET A 370 5.50 -7.86 26.95
CA MET A 370 4.06 -7.93 26.68
C MET A 370 3.46 -9.23 27.24
N VAL A 371 4.07 -10.39 26.96
CA VAL A 371 3.65 -11.69 27.52
C VAL A 371 3.69 -11.66 29.04
N LYS A 372 4.75 -11.12 29.63
CA LYS A 372 4.91 -11.05 31.08
C LYS A 372 3.83 -10.17 31.72
N ALA A 373 3.55 -9.00 31.14
CA ALA A 373 2.54 -8.08 31.64
C ALA A 373 1.12 -8.68 31.54
N LEU A 374 0.79 -9.34 30.42
CA LEU A 374 -0.50 -9.99 30.24
C LEU A 374 -0.68 -11.20 31.16
N LYS A 375 0.33 -12.09 31.29
CA LYS A 375 0.24 -13.25 32.19
C LYS A 375 0.17 -12.90 33.67
N ALA A 376 0.61 -11.71 34.05
CA ALA A 376 0.48 -11.20 35.41
C ALA A 376 -0.96 -10.78 35.76
N VAL A 377 -1.81 -10.60 34.75
CA VAL A 377 -3.24 -10.34 34.93
C VAL A 377 -3.99 -11.68 34.97
N ASP A 378 -4.78 -11.89 36.02
CA ASP A 378 -5.52 -13.14 36.28
C ASP A 378 -6.46 -13.52 35.12
N THR A 379 -7.12 -12.53 34.52
CA THR A 379 -8.01 -12.73 33.37
C THR A 379 -7.28 -13.21 32.11
N SER A 380 -5.96 -13.00 31.97
CA SER A 380 -5.17 -13.32 30.76
C SER A 380 -3.95 -14.22 31.00
N SER A 381 -3.99 -15.00 32.09
CA SER A 381 -2.94 -16.00 32.40
C SER A 381 -2.75 -17.07 31.31
N ASP A 382 -3.72 -17.21 30.42
CA ASP A 382 -3.81 -18.14 29.29
C ASP A 382 -3.20 -17.64 27.97
N VAL A 383 -2.46 -16.52 27.98
CA VAL A 383 -1.67 -16.07 26.81
C VAL A 383 -0.75 -17.19 26.31
N LEU A 384 -0.91 -17.56 25.05
CA LEU A 384 -0.11 -18.56 24.34
C LEU A 384 1.11 -17.93 23.69
N SER A 385 0.91 -16.84 22.94
CA SER A 385 2.00 -16.17 22.22
C SER A 385 1.72 -14.69 22.01
N VAL A 386 2.79 -13.90 21.93
CA VAL A 386 2.77 -12.54 21.41
C VAL A 386 3.83 -12.46 20.33
N THR A 387 3.49 -11.91 19.17
CA THR A 387 4.46 -11.53 18.15
C THR A 387 4.39 -10.03 17.91
N ARG A 388 5.52 -9.38 17.64
CA ARG A 388 5.60 -7.95 17.37
C ARG A 388 6.10 -7.68 15.96
N THR A 389 5.43 -6.77 15.25
CA THR A 389 5.86 -6.24 13.95
C THR A 389 6.10 -4.72 14.04
N GLY A 390 6.88 -4.19 13.11
CA GLY A 390 7.39 -2.80 13.13
C GLY A 390 8.86 -2.69 13.54
N PRO A 391 9.39 -1.48 13.79
CA PRO A 391 8.63 -0.22 13.87
C PRO A 391 8.03 0.21 12.53
N PHE A 392 6.83 0.77 12.57
CA PHE A 392 6.18 1.53 11.50
C PHE A 392 6.44 3.03 11.70
N LEU A 393 5.77 3.89 10.91
CA LEU A 393 5.84 5.34 11.10
C LEU A 393 5.60 5.72 12.57
N ASN A 394 6.38 6.67 13.07
CA ASN A 394 6.38 7.14 14.46
C ASN A 394 6.84 6.12 15.49
N ASN A 395 7.70 5.16 15.13
CA ASN A 395 8.10 4.07 16.02
C ASN A 395 6.88 3.27 16.53
N ALA A 396 5.81 3.20 15.73
CA ALA A 396 4.63 2.42 16.05
C ALA A 396 4.92 0.93 15.94
N HIS A 397 4.29 0.13 16.79
CA HIS A 397 4.36 -1.32 16.74
C HIS A 397 2.95 -1.91 16.67
N GLU A 398 2.88 -3.10 16.07
CA GLU A 398 1.72 -3.97 16.17
C GLU A 398 2.12 -5.21 16.96
N TRP A 399 1.35 -5.52 18.01
CA TRP A 399 1.45 -6.77 18.74
C TRP A 399 0.27 -7.65 18.41
N ARG A 400 0.55 -8.87 17.95
CA ARG A 400 -0.44 -9.92 17.78
C ARG A 400 -0.40 -10.83 18.99
N VAL A 401 -1.47 -10.82 19.77
CA VAL A 401 -1.62 -11.58 21.01
C VAL A 401 -2.55 -12.76 20.75
N THR A 402 -2.12 -13.97 21.11
CA THR A 402 -2.92 -15.19 21.02
C THR A 402 -3.18 -15.75 22.41
N PHE A 403 -4.45 -15.97 22.75
CA PHE A 403 -4.90 -16.58 23.99
C PHE A 403 -5.37 -18.01 23.75
N ALA A 404 -5.40 -18.83 24.81
CA ALA A 404 -6.08 -20.12 24.74
C ALA A 404 -7.60 -19.84 24.61
N GLY A 405 -8.23 -20.31 23.54
CA GLY A 405 -9.60 -19.91 23.21
C GLY A 405 -10.61 -20.17 24.33
N PHE A 406 -11.48 -19.20 24.60
CA PHE A 406 -12.55 -19.28 25.60
C PHE A 406 -13.91 -19.50 24.92
N PRO A 407 -14.51 -20.70 24.97
CA PRO A 407 -15.73 -20.99 24.20
C PRO A 407 -17.00 -20.28 24.71
N ARG A 408 -16.94 -19.58 25.85
CA ARG A 408 -18.11 -18.96 26.51
C ARG A 408 -18.07 -17.42 26.57
N HIS A 409 -16.95 -16.78 26.27
CA HIS A 409 -16.76 -15.33 26.38
C HIS A 409 -15.74 -14.86 25.35
N VAL A 410 -16.03 -13.75 24.66
CA VAL A 410 -15.03 -13.08 23.83
C VAL A 410 -14.40 -12.00 24.67
N ARG A 411 -13.09 -12.11 24.88
CA ARG A 411 -12.31 -11.20 25.73
C ARG A 411 -12.43 -9.75 25.27
N SER A 412 -12.57 -8.82 26.21
CA SER A 412 -12.47 -7.39 25.94
C SER A 412 -11.07 -6.89 26.29
N ILE A 413 -10.45 -6.16 25.36
CA ILE A 413 -9.16 -5.50 25.60
C ILE A 413 -9.34 -4.00 25.38
N GLY A 414 -9.31 -3.24 26.48
CA GLY A 414 -9.24 -1.78 26.51
C GLY A 414 -7.80 -1.28 26.62
N THR A 415 -7.62 0.03 26.45
CA THR A 415 -6.30 0.68 26.51
C THR A 415 -6.37 1.98 27.31
N ASP A 416 -5.41 2.20 28.20
CA ASP A 416 -5.13 3.52 28.77
C ASP A 416 -3.85 4.09 28.15
N LEU A 417 -4.01 5.25 27.50
CA LEU A 417 -3.01 5.91 26.68
C LEU A 417 -2.55 7.25 27.29
N SER A 418 -2.95 7.56 28.52
CA SER A 418 -2.58 8.81 29.19
C SER A 418 -1.06 9.04 29.26
N GLY A 419 -0.28 7.96 29.39
CA GLY A 419 1.19 7.97 29.36
C GLY A 419 1.83 7.91 27.97
N LEU A 420 1.05 7.67 26.90
CA LEU A 420 1.57 7.45 25.56
C LEU A 420 1.60 8.77 24.76
N ALA A 421 2.81 9.21 24.38
CA ALA A 421 3.06 10.47 23.69
C ALA A 421 2.37 11.69 24.35
N GLN A 422 2.34 11.72 25.69
CA GLN A 422 1.64 12.72 26.50
C GLN A 422 0.13 12.81 26.21
N GLY A 423 -0.53 11.66 26.02
CA GLY A 423 -1.96 11.57 25.74
C GLY A 423 -2.35 11.82 24.28
N ARG A 424 -1.37 12.00 23.38
CA ARG A 424 -1.60 12.09 21.92
C ARG A 424 -1.50 10.73 21.23
N GLY A 425 -0.98 9.72 21.93
CA GLY A 425 -0.92 8.36 21.43
C GLY A 425 -2.31 7.79 21.23
N GLN A 426 -2.48 7.02 20.17
CA GLN A 426 -3.66 6.24 19.88
C GLN A 426 -3.28 4.75 19.85
N MET A 427 -4.26 3.90 20.12
CA MET A 427 -4.08 2.46 20.02
C MET A 427 -5.38 1.86 19.50
N THR A 428 -5.25 1.02 18.48
CA THR A 428 -6.38 0.26 17.93
C THR A 428 -6.24 -1.18 18.36
N VAL A 429 -7.33 -1.75 18.88
CA VAL A 429 -7.40 -3.15 19.27
C VAL A 429 -8.42 -3.84 18.36
N ASN A 430 -7.92 -4.72 17.50
CA ASN A 430 -8.73 -5.46 16.54
C ASN A 430 -8.77 -6.94 16.92
N LEU A 431 -9.97 -7.48 17.12
CA LEU A 431 -10.17 -8.93 17.23
C LEU A 431 -10.04 -9.55 15.82
N LEU A 432 -8.95 -10.27 15.59
CA LEU A 432 -8.67 -10.93 14.31
C LEU A 432 -9.26 -12.33 14.22
N SER A 433 -9.39 -13.01 15.36
CA SER A 433 -10.11 -14.28 15.47
C SER A 433 -10.74 -14.37 16.87
N PRO A 434 -12.06 -14.58 16.99
CA PRO A 434 -12.73 -14.84 18.28
C PRO A 434 -12.42 -16.23 18.85
N GLY A 435 -11.52 -16.99 18.21
CA GLY A 435 -11.38 -18.41 18.43
C GLY A 435 -12.63 -19.19 18.00
N ALA A 436 -12.58 -20.52 18.10
CA ALA A 436 -13.75 -21.33 17.79
C ALA A 436 -14.83 -21.13 18.86
N LYS A 437 -15.98 -20.57 18.47
CA LYS A 437 -17.21 -20.66 19.28
C LYS A 437 -17.67 -22.11 19.27
N GLY A 438 -18.11 -22.62 20.43
CA GLY A 438 -18.81 -23.89 20.49
C GLY A 438 -19.99 -23.89 19.51
N GLU A 439 -20.04 -24.89 18.64
CA GLU A 439 -21.06 -25.03 17.60
C GLU A 439 -22.47 -25.12 18.23
N GLN A 440 -23.40 -24.26 17.80
CA GLN A 440 -24.81 -24.38 18.15
C GLN A 440 -25.48 -25.35 17.18
N GLN A 441 -25.69 -26.59 17.63
CA GLN A 441 -26.29 -27.63 16.79
C GLN A 441 -27.83 -27.56 16.88
N GLN A 442 -28.50 -27.36 15.74
CA GLN A 442 -29.95 -27.41 15.63
C GLN A 442 -30.38 -28.54 14.69
N ILE A 443 -30.84 -29.65 15.26
CA ILE A 443 -31.47 -30.73 14.50
C ILE A 443 -32.96 -30.39 14.37
N SER A 444 -33.46 -30.33 13.14
CA SER A 444 -34.90 -30.12 12.88
C SER A 444 -35.39 -31.20 11.92
N THR A 445 -36.51 -31.85 12.29
CA THR A 445 -37.16 -32.87 11.47
C THR A 445 -38.53 -32.33 11.04
N THR A 446 -38.96 -32.63 9.82
CA THR A 446 -40.24 -32.14 9.26
C THR A 446 -41.38 -33.16 9.33
N LEU A 447 -41.19 -34.30 10.01
CA LEU A 447 -42.20 -35.36 10.09
C LEU A 447 -42.78 -35.48 11.51
N SER A 448 -44.09 -35.68 11.58
CA SER A 448 -44.91 -35.70 12.81
C SER A 448 -44.98 -37.08 13.50
N GLY A 449 -44.09 -38.02 13.18
CA GLY A 449 -44.06 -39.34 13.81
C GLY A 449 -42.75 -40.12 13.60
N GLY A 450 -42.24 -40.72 14.69
CA GLY A 450 -41.00 -41.50 14.76
C GLY A 450 -40.32 -41.32 16.14
N SER A 451 -39.51 -42.29 16.58
CA SER A 451 -38.70 -42.17 17.80
C SER A 451 -37.22 -42.07 17.44
N PHE A 452 -36.54 -41.02 17.89
CA PHE A 452 -35.08 -40.90 17.84
C PHE A 452 -34.52 -41.07 19.24
N LYS A 453 -33.27 -41.53 19.35
CA LYS A 453 -32.60 -41.75 20.63
C LYS A 453 -31.39 -40.82 20.71
N CYS A 454 -31.35 -39.95 21.71
CA CYS A 454 -30.16 -39.17 22.03
C CYS A 454 -29.51 -39.78 23.27
N SER A 455 -28.23 -40.17 23.20
CA SER A 455 -27.46 -40.57 24.37
C SER A 455 -26.41 -39.52 24.69
N LEU A 456 -26.42 -39.00 25.91
CA LEU A 456 -25.36 -38.14 26.46
C LEU A 456 -24.21 -39.04 26.95
N GLY A 457 -23.08 -39.04 26.26
CA GLY A 457 -21.92 -39.83 26.63
C GLY A 457 -20.91 -39.02 27.46
N ALA A 458 -21.02 -39.06 28.78
CA ALA A 458 -19.85 -38.89 29.64
C ALA A 458 -19.28 -40.30 29.92
N ARG A 459 -17.95 -40.46 29.97
CA ARG A 459 -17.36 -41.69 30.50
C ARG A 459 -17.75 -41.82 31.98
N GLY A 460 -18.80 -42.59 32.24
CA GLY A 460 -19.27 -42.97 33.57
C GLY A 460 -20.67 -42.44 33.90
N ALA A 461 -21.56 -43.39 34.23
CA ALA A 461 -22.97 -43.26 34.64
C ALA A 461 -24.00 -43.07 33.51
N VAL A 462 -24.92 -44.04 33.42
CA VAL A 462 -26.04 -44.14 32.48
C VAL A 462 -27.28 -43.59 33.17
N ASP A 463 -27.84 -42.49 32.68
CA ASP A 463 -29.22 -42.11 32.98
C ASP A 463 -30.03 -42.08 31.68
N HIS A 464 -31.16 -42.80 31.68
CA HIS A 464 -32.05 -42.96 30.55
C HIS A 464 -33.06 -41.81 30.48
N HIS A 465 -32.94 -40.93 29.49
CA HIS A 465 -33.98 -39.95 29.16
C HIS A 465 -34.68 -40.31 27.85
N VAL A 466 -36.02 -40.37 27.88
CA VAL A 466 -36.87 -40.60 26.71
C VAL A 466 -37.64 -39.30 26.43
N CYS A 467 -37.49 -38.75 25.22
CA CYS A 467 -38.24 -37.58 24.76
C CYS A 467 -39.50 -38.01 23.99
N GLY A 468 -40.66 -37.47 24.34
CA GLY A 468 -41.92 -37.66 23.61
C GLY A 468 -42.48 -36.31 23.11
N LEU A 469 -43.06 -36.28 21.91
CA LEU A 469 -43.63 -35.07 21.30
C LEU A 469 -45.14 -34.95 21.59
N GLY A 470 -45.56 -33.81 22.17
CA GLY A 470 -46.96 -33.45 22.40
C GLY A 470 -47.65 -32.89 21.14
N ARG A 471 -48.98 -33.02 21.07
CA ARG A 471 -49.74 -33.03 19.82
C ARG A 471 -50.11 -31.67 19.20
N GLU A 472 -49.75 -30.53 19.78
CA GLU A 472 -50.06 -29.23 19.17
C GLU A 472 -48.89 -28.26 19.35
N SER A 473 -48.40 -27.73 18.22
CA SER A 473 -47.28 -26.78 18.09
C SER A 473 -45.89 -27.31 18.54
N ALA A 474 -44.97 -27.41 17.57
CA ALA A 474 -43.59 -27.84 17.76
C ALA A 474 -42.83 -26.95 18.77
N SER A 475 -42.91 -27.32 20.04
CA SER A 475 -42.12 -26.79 21.15
C SER A 475 -41.53 -27.99 21.88
N LEU A 476 -40.20 -28.05 22.01
CA LEU A 476 -39.52 -29.13 22.70
C LEU A 476 -39.67 -28.90 24.22
N VAL A 477 -40.56 -29.65 24.87
CA VAL A 477 -40.76 -29.59 26.34
C VAL A 477 -40.04 -30.77 26.97
N LEU A 478 -39.01 -30.49 27.78
CA LEU A 478 -38.30 -31.52 28.55
C LEU A 478 -39.12 -31.87 29.79
N TRP A 479 -39.30 -33.16 30.02
CA TRP A 479 -39.96 -33.67 31.21
C TRP A 479 -38.97 -34.50 32.01
N TYR A 480 -38.98 -34.35 33.34
CA TYR A 480 -38.25 -35.26 34.22
C TYR A 480 -39.19 -35.93 35.21
N ASN A 481 -38.88 -37.17 35.58
CA ASN A 481 -39.60 -37.94 36.58
C ASN A 481 -38.73 -38.03 37.84
N SER A 482 -39.22 -37.47 38.94
CA SER A 482 -38.43 -37.32 40.17
C SER A 482 -38.17 -38.62 40.92
N ASN A 483 -38.84 -39.72 40.56
CA ASN A 483 -38.80 -40.98 41.32
C ASN A 483 -38.07 -42.12 40.57
N GLY A 484 -37.49 -41.85 39.40
CA GLY A 484 -36.66 -42.80 38.66
C GLY A 484 -37.39 -44.00 38.01
N ASP A 485 -38.65 -44.26 38.37
CA ASP A 485 -39.50 -45.27 37.75
C ASP A 485 -40.53 -44.59 36.83
N GLY A 486 -40.40 -44.84 35.52
CA GLY A 486 -41.12 -44.17 34.44
C GLY A 486 -42.61 -44.51 34.32
N SER A 487 -43.18 -45.30 35.24
CA SER A 487 -44.52 -45.88 35.09
C SER A 487 -45.69 -45.05 35.64
N ASP A 488 -45.48 -44.07 36.51
CA ASP A 488 -46.57 -43.24 37.09
C ASP A 488 -46.61 -41.83 36.48
N SER A 489 -47.72 -41.50 35.80
CA SER A 489 -47.92 -40.22 35.11
C SER A 489 -48.08 -39.02 36.05
N ARG A 490 -48.34 -39.23 37.34
CA ARG A 490 -48.55 -38.15 38.32
C ARG A 490 -47.27 -37.47 38.83
N HIS A 491 -46.09 -38.03 38.53
CA HIS A 491 -44.80 -37.52 39.00
C HIS A 491 -43.95 -36.84 37.91
N TRP A 492 -44.49 -36.68 36.72
CA TRP A 492 -43.82 -35.96 35.63
C TRP A 492 -43.95 -34.46 35.83
N LYS A 493 -42.81 -33.77 35.86
CA LYS A 493 -42.75 -32.30 35.96
C LYS A 493 -42.14 -31.71 34.69
N GLU A 494 -42.76 -30.62 34.25
CA GLU A 494 -42.31 -29.82 33.11
C GLU A 494 -41.08 -29.00 33.51
N LEU A 495 -39.97 -29.14 32.78
CA LEU A 495 -38.83 -28.23 32.89
C LEU A 495 -39.15 -26.95 32.11
N MET A 496 -39.74 -25.97 32.79
CA MET A 496 -39.81 -24.62 32.23
C MET A 496 -38.41 -24.02 32.14
N TYR A 497 -38.07 -23.53 30.94
CA TYR A 497 -36.79 -22.96 30.52
C TYR A 497 -36.47 -21.60 31.22
N HIS A 498 -36.48 -21.56 32.56
CA HIS A 498 -35.98 -20.42 33.33
C HIS A 498 -35.35 -20.90 34.64
N LYS A 499 -34.12 -21.42 34.51
CA LYS A 499 -33.08 -21.74 35.51
C LYS A 499 -32.63 -23.18 35.36
N VAL A 500 -31.54 -23.35 34.60
CA VAL A 500 -30.66 -24.50 34.77
C VAL A 500 -29.28 -23.91 35.11
N GLU A 501 -28.73 -24.33 36.24
CA GLU A 501 -27.38 -23.97 36.69
C GLU A 501 -26.33 -24.39 35.63
N GLU A 502 -25.29 -23.56 35.49
CA GLU A 502 -24.30 -23.55 34.40
C GLU A 502 -23.32 -24.75 34.34
N SER A 503 -23.56 -25.83 35.10
CA SER A 503 -22.59 -26.91 35.29
C SER A 503 -22.75 -28.13 34.36
N ALA A 504 -23.72 -28.17 33.44
CA ALA A 504 -23.96 -29.38 32.62
C ALA A 504 -24.14 -29.10 31.12
N LYS A 505 -23.07 -28.69 30.42
CA LYS A 505 -23.06 -28.58 28.95
C LYS A 505 -21.79 -29.21 28.36
N GLU A 506 -21.82 -30.52 28.18
CA GLU A 506 -20.85 -31.29 27.38
C GLU A 506 -21.51 -31.80 26.08
N ALA A 507 -20.66 -32.07 25.07
CA ALA A 507 -20.98 -32.23 23.66
C ALA A 507 -22.05 -33.31 23.32
N LEU A 508 -22.90 -32.99 22.34
CA LEU A 508 -23.89 -33.91 21.78
C LEU A 508 -23.23 -34.91 20.82
N GLN A 509 -23.46 -36.21 21.05
CA GLN A 509 -23.35 -37.25 20.03
C GLN A 509 -24.77 -37.78 19.76
N CYS A 510 -25.17 -37.82 18.49
CA CYS A 510 -26.44 -38.40 18.05
C CYS A 510 -26.17 -39.71 17.31
N THR A 511 -26.86 -40.79 17.69
CA THR A 511 -26.83 -42.10 17.02
C THR A 511 -28.23 -42.51 16.61
#